data_AF-A0A2A4YDI0-F1
#
_entry.id   AF-A0A2A4YDI0-F1
#
_cell.length_a   1.000
_cell.length_b   1.000
_cell.length_c   1.000
_cell.angle_alpha   90.00
_cell.angle_beta   90.00
_cell.angle_gamma   90.00
#
_symmetry.space_group_name_H-M   'P 1'
#
loop_
_entity.id
_entity.type
_entity.pdbx_description
1 polymer ?
#
loop_
_entity_poly.entity_id
_entity_poly.type
_entity_poly.pdbx_seq_one_letter_code
_entity_poly.pdbx_strand_id
1 'polypeptide(L)'
;MNNFKESLLMHELYVRTRDSINSEASKKATIRQKYKYEYEKKLLLERANFNKQKELEFLKHQRNIVIILGGFVIFIGLSFVYLHFKKLKRKSETKELLHELKFMKTQNHLQIRRIVSDGITNKEKLNKEIIESKIDFQLNITDWNILNSLYNYPEISNIDIASEISLSVHGVRSSLKKMYNLFDINQSVRDQRILLVIEATRLSSNK
;
A
#
# COMPACT_ATOMS: atom_id res chain seq x y z
N MET A 1 -45.96 65.37 -95.15
CA MET A 1 -44.96 65.96 -94.24
C MET A 1 -45.14 65.57 -92.76
N ASN A 2 -46.23 64.91 -92.33
CA ASN A 2 -46.49 64.64 -90.91
C ASN A 2 -45.77 63.41 -90.30
N ASN A 3 -45.29 62.48 -91.12
CA ASN A 3 -44.78 61.16 -90.67
C ASN A 3 -43.34 61.19 -90.12
N PHE A 4 -42.51 62.15 -90.57
CA PHE A 4 -41.11 62.28 -90.10
C PHE A 4 -41.01 62.76 -88.66
N LYS A 5 -41.90 63.67 -88.26
CA LYS A 5 -41.93 64.20 -86.89
C LYS A 5 -42.34 63.12 -85.89
N GLU A 6 -43.30 62.29 -86.26
CA GLU A 6 -43.76 61.16 -85.44
C GLU A 6 -42.68 60.08 -85.31
N SER A 7 -42.00 59.73 -86.42
CA SER A 7 -40.86 58.81 -86.39
C SER A 7 -39.72 59.30 -85.49
N LEU A 8 -39.39 60.60 -85.53
CA LEU A 8 -38.37 61.20 -84.66
C LEU A 8 -38.79 61.14 -83.19
N LEU A 9 -40.04 61.50 -82.87
CA LEU A 9 -40.56 61.44 -81.50
C LEU A 9 -40.53 60.01 -80.93
N MET A 10 -40.91 59.01 -81.73
CA MET A 10 -40.86 57.61 -81.32
C MET A 10 -39.43 57.13 -81.10
N HIS A 11 -38.47 57.57 -81.94
CA HIS A 11 -37.06 57.25 -81.77
C HIS A 11 -36.47 57.87 -80.49
N GLU A 12 -36.75 59.14 -80.21
CA GLU A 12 -36.29 59.81 -78.98
C GLU A 12 -36.88 59.16 -77.73
N LEU A 13 -38.16 58.78 -77.77
CA LEU A 13 -38.82 58.05 -76.69
C LEU A 13 -38.16 56.68 -76.46
N TYR A 14 -37.84 55.94 -77.54
CA TYR A 14 -37.11 54.69 -77.46
C TYR A 14 -35.71 54.85 -76.85
N VAL A 15 -34.94 55.86 -77.27
CA VAL A 15 -33.60 56.11 -76.70
C VAL A 15 -33.70 56.45 -75.21
N ARG A 16 -34.62 57.36 -74.83
CA ARG A 16 -34.83 57.76 -73.43
C ARG A 16 -35.23 56.58 -72.54
N THR A 17 -36.16 55.75 -73.01
CA THR A 17 -36.63 54.58 -72.26
C THR A 17 -35.53 53.53 -72.12
N ARG A 18 -34.78 53.23 -73.19
CA ARG A 18 -33.63 52.33 -73.16
C ARG A 18 -32.57 52.79 -72.16
N ASP A 19 -32.21 54.07 -72.19
CA ASP A 19 -31.18 54.62 -71.31
C ASP A 19 -31.63 54.61 -69.83
N SER A 20 -32.92 54.84 -69.57
CA SER A 20 -33.52 54.70 -68.23
C SER A 20 -33.46 53.25 -67.73
N ILE A 21 -33.86 52.28 -68.56
CA ILE A 21 -33.82 50.84 -68.22
C ILE A 21 -32.37 50.40 -67.94
N ASN A 22 -31.41 50.84 -68.77
CA ASN A 22 -30.00 50.53 -68.58
C ASN A 22 -29.43 51.16 -67.30
N SER A 23 -29.83 52.38 -66.97
CA SER A 23 -29.45 53.07 -65.72
C SER A 23 -30.00 52.34 -64.49
N GLU A 24 -31.26 51.91 -64.52
CA GLU A 24 -31.86 51.13 -63.43
C GLU A 24 -31.20 49.76 -63.27
N ALA A 25 -30.96 49.05 -64.38
CA ALA A 25 -30.25 47.77 -64.37
C ALA A 25 -28.84 47.90 -63.79
N SER A 26 -28.12 48.97 -64.13
CA SER A 26 -26.78 49.29 -63.61
C SER A 26 -26.81 49.63 -62.12
N LYS A 27 -27.78 50.43 -61.66
CA LYS A 27 -28.00 50.73 -60.23
C LYS A 27 -28.29 49.45 -59.45
N LYS A 28 -29.18 48.60 -59.95
CA LYS A 28 -29.52 47.31 -59.33
C LYS A 28 -28.33 46.34 -59.30
N ALA A 29 -27.52 46.31 -60.36
CA ALA A 29 -26.28 45.53 -60.39
C ALA A 29 -25.28 46.01 -59.33
N THR A 30 -25.09 47.32 -59.22
CA THR A 30 -24.22 47.94 -58.21
C THR A 30 -24.67 47.62 -56.79
N ILE A 31 -25.97 47.73 -56.51
CA ILE A 31 -26.55 47.40 -55.19
C ILE A 31 -26.32 45.92 -54.86
N ARG A 32 -26.59 45.00 -55.80
CA ARG A 32 -26.34 43.57 -55.60
C ARG A 32 -24.87 43.27 -55.35
N GLN A 33 -23.96 43.93 -56.06
CA GLN A 33 -22.51 43.75 -55.86
C GLN A 33 -22.06 44.25 -54.50
N LYS A 34 -22.54 45.42 -54.04
CA LYS A 34 -22.27 45.93 -52.69
C LYS A 34 -22.78 44.98 -51.62
N TYR A 35 -24.01 44.47 -51.76
CA TYR A 35 -24.57 43.51 -50.81
C TYR A 35 -23.77 42.21 -50.74
N LYS A 36 -23.37 41.65 -51.89
CA LYS A 36 -22.50 40.46 -51.95
C LYS A 36 -21.16 40.72 -51.26
N TYR A 37 -20.53 41.86 -51.55
CA TYR A 37 -19.26 42.24 -50.96
C TYR A 37 -19.35 42.40 -49.43
N GLU A 38 -20.39 43.08 -48.93
CA GLU A 38 -20.61 43.24 -47.48
C GLU A 38 -20.88 41.90 -46.80
N TYR A 39 -21.65 41.02 -47.44
CA TYR A 39 -21.92 39.67 -46.94
C TYR A 39 -20.65 38.82 -46.88
N GLU A 40 -19.85 38.80 -47.95
CA GLU A 40 -18.56 38.09 -47.99
C GLU A 40 -17.58 38.64 -46.96
N LYS A 41 -17.50 39.97 -46.81
CA LYS A 41 -16.68 40.61 -45.79
C LYS A 41 -17.10 40.17 -44.38
N LYS A 42 -18.40 40.12 -44.09
CA LYS A 42 -18.92 39.65 -42.79
C LYS A 42 -18.55 38.19 -42.54
N LEU A 43 -18.72 37.32 -43.53
CA LEU A 43 -18.34 35.90 -43.44
C LEU A 43 -16.84 35.72 -43.19
N LEU A 44 -15.99 36.49 -43.85
CA LEU A 44 -14.54 36.43 -43.66
C LEU A 44 -14.15 36.86 -42.24
N LEU A 45 -14.75 37.93 -41.73
CA LEU A 45 -14.52 38.40 -40.36
C LEU A 45 -15.00 37.36 -39.33
N GLU A 46 -16.17 36.78 -39.53
CA GLU A 46 -16.72 35.74 -38.66
C GLU A 46 -15.83 34.50 -38.65
N ARG A 47 -15.39 34.03 -39.83
CA ARG A 47 -14.42 32.93 -39.95
C ARG A 47 -13.10 33.24 -39.27
N ALA A 48 -12.57 34.45 -39.45
CA ALA A 48 -11.32 34.87 -38.80
C ALA A 48 -11.46 34.90 -37.27
N ASN A 49 -12.59 35.41 -36.75
CA ASN A 49 -12.86 35.43 -35.31
C ASN A 49 -13.05 34.03 -34.74
N PHE A 50 -13.77 33.17 -35.45
CA PHE A 50 -13.97 31.77 -35.06
C PHE A 50 -12.66 30.99 -35.02
N ASN A 51 -11.80 31.17 -36.03
CA ASN A 51 -10.47 30.55 -36.06
C ASN A 51 -9.60 31.05 -34.90
N LYS A 52 -9.60 32.36 -34.63
CA LYS A 52 -8.89 32.94 -33.47
C LYS A 52 -9.41 32.38 -32.15
N GLN A 53 -10.73 32.25 -31.98
CA GLN A 53 -11.32 31.67 -30.77
C GLN A 53 -10.90 30.22 -30.59
N LYS A 54 -10.97 29.40 -31.64
CA LYS A 54 -10.51 28.01 -31.61
C LYS A 54 -9.03 27.90 -31.27
N GLU A 55 -8.18 28.73 -31.85
CA GLU A 55 -6.75 28.75 -31.56
C GLU A 55 -6.48 29.12 -30.10
N LEU A 56 -7.17 30.14 -29.57
CA LEU A 56 -7.07 30.52 -28.16
C LEU A 56 -7.56 29.41 -27.23
N GLU A 57 -8.64 28.72 -27.57
CA GLU A 57 -9.15 27.58 -26.81
C GLU A 57 -8.15 26.42 -26.82
N PHE A 58 -7.57 26.11 -27.98
CA PHE A 58 -6.55 25.07 -28.11
C PHE A 58 -5.31 25.40 -27.28
N LEU A 59 -4.80 26.63 -27.35
CA LEU A 59 -3.66 27.09 -26.55
C LEU A 59 -3.96 27.06 -25.04
N LYS A 60 -5.17 27.49 -24.63
CA LYS A 60 -5.61 27.39 -23.23
C LYS A 60 -5.66 25.93 -22.77
N HIS A 61 -6.20 25.04 -23.60
CA HIS A 61 -6.30 23.63 -23.28
C HIS A 61 -4.91 22.99 -23.15
N GLN A 62 -3.99 23.27 -24.07
CA GLN A 62 -2.59 22.84 -23.98
C GLN A 62 -1.92 23.35 -22.71
N ARG A 63 -2.06 24.64 -22.40
CA ARG A 63 -1.48 25.22 -21.18
C ARG A 63 -2.04 24.55 -19.92
N ASN A 64 -3.34 24.31 -19.86
CA ASN A 64 -3.98 23.64 -18.73
C ASN A 64 -3.48 22.20 -18.57
N ILE A 65 -3.32 21.45 -19.66
CA ILE A 65 -2.74 20.10 -19.62
C ILE A 65 -1.31 20.13 -19.06
N VAL A 66 -0.47 21.07 -19.50
CA VAL A 66 0.91 21.19 -19.01
C VAL A 66 0.93 21.53 -17.51
N ILE A 67 0.05 22.43 -17.05
CA ILE A 67 -0.06 22.77 -15.62
C ILE A 67 -0.50 21.56 -14.79
N ILE A 68 -1.50 20.81 -15.26
CA ILE A 68 -2.02 19.61 -14.57
C ILE A 68 -0.93 18.53 -14.50
N LEU A 69 -0.26 18.25 -15.61
CA LEU A 69 0.84 17.28 -15.67
C LEU A 69 2.01 17.69 -14.77
N GLY A 70 2.40 18.98 -14.81
CA GLY A 70 3.45 19.50 -13.94
C GLY A 70 3.09 19.38 -12.46
N GLY A 71 1.86 19.72 -12.08
CA GLY A 71 1.35 19.55 -10.72
C GLY A 71 1.34 18.08 -10.27
N PHE A 72 0.97 17.17 -11.16
CA PHE A 72 0.97 15.73 -10.88
C PHE A 72 2.38 15.18 -10.61
N VAL A 73 3.37 15.60 -11.39
CA VAL A 73 4.79 15.22 -11.16
C VAL A 73 5.29 15.72 -9.80
N ILE A 74 4.98 16.97 -9.44
CA ILE A 74 5.34 17.53 -8.14
C ILE A 74 4.65 16.76 -7.01
N PHE A 75 3.36 16.45 -7.16
CA PHE A 75 2.60 15.68 -6.18
C PHE A 75 3.19 14.29 -5.95
N ILE A 76 3.58 13.58 -7.01
CA ILE A 76 4.26 12.29 -6.91
C ILE A 76 5.58 12.44 -6.16
N GLY A 77 6.38 13.46 -6.49
CA GLY A 77 7.65 13.73 -5.81
C GLY A 77 7.48 13.98 -4.31
N LEU A 78 6.53 14.84 -3.93
CA LEU A 78 6.22 15.13 -2.53
C LEU A 78 5.70 13.89 -1.79
N SER A 79 4.84 13.11 -2.43
CA SER A 79 4.32 11.85 -1.87
C SER A 79 5.45 10.84 -1.63
N PHE A 80 6.37 10.70 -2.58
CA PHE A 80 7.55 9.84 -2.43
C PHE A 80 8.44 10.27 -1.26
N VAL A 81 8.73 11.57 -1.14
CA VAL A 81 9.49 12.13 -0.02
C VAL A 81 8.78 11.89 1.31
N TYR A 82 7.48 12.16 1.40
CA TYR A 82 6.67 11.91 2.60
C TYR A 82 6.71 10.43 3.02
N LEU A 83 6.55 9.50 2.07
CA LEU A 83 6.62 8.06 2.33
C LEU A 83 8.02 7.63 2.79
N HIS A 84 9.08 8.20 2.21
CA HIS A 84 10.45 7.93 2.61
C HIS A 84 10.69 8.33 4.08
N PHE A 85 10.31 9.54 4.47
CA PHE A 85 10.40 10.01 5.86
C PHE A 85 9.55 9.16 6.82
N LYS A 86 8.32 8.80 6.42
CA LYS A 86 7.43 7.94 7.22
C LYS A 86 8.01 6.55 7.45
N LYS A 87 8.67 5.96 6.45
CA LYS A 87 9.37 4.66 6.59
C LYS A 87 10.54 4.74 7.57
N LEU A 88 11.31 5.82 7.56
CA LEU A 88 12.44 6.01 8.47
C LEU A 88 11.98 6.11 9.93
N LYS A 89 10.92 6.87 10.20
CA LYS A 89 10.37 7.02 11.56
C LYS A 89 9.82 5.71 12.13
N ARG A 90 9.12 4.90 11.31
CA ARG A 90 8.61 3.59 11.75
C ARG A 90 9.72 2.62 12.16
N LYS A 91 10.90 2.71 11.54
CA LYS A 91 12.03 1.84 11.87
C LYS A 91 12.65 2.15 13.23
N SER A 92 12.58 3.39 13.74
CA SER A 92 13.10 3.71 15.09
C SER A 92 12.16 3.19 16.17
N GLU A 93 10.86 3.47 16.06
CA GLU A 93 9.84 3.01 17.01
C GLU A 93 9.81 1.48 17.09
N THR A 94 9.91 0.79 15.95
CA THR A 94 9.95 -0.68 15.92
C THR A 94 11.23 -1.22 16.57
N LYS A 95 12.38 -0.54 16.42
CA LYS A 95 13.64 -0.97 17.03
C LYS A 95 13.64 -0.77 18.55
N GLU A 96 13.05 0.32 19.02
CA GLU A 96 12.90 0.61 20.44
C GLU A 96 11.96 -0.38 21.12
N LEU A 97 10.79 -0.63 20.53
CA LEU A 97 9.87 -1.66 21.01
C LEU A 97 10.51 -3.06 21.00
N LEU A 98 11.29 -3.39 19.96
CA LEU A 98 12.05 -4.66 19.93
C LEU A 98 13.15 -4.71 20.99
N HIS A 99 13.79 -3.59 21.30
CA HIS A 99 14.81 -3.51 22.34
C HIS A 99 14.19 -3.67 23.73
N GLU A 100 13.06 -3.01 23.98
CA GLU A 100 12.27 -3.13 25.21
C GLU A 100 11.76 -4.56 25.40
N LEU A 101 11.19 -5.18 24.35
CA LEU A 101 10.80 -6.59 24.38
C LEU A 101 11.98 -7.52 24.68
N LYS A 102 13.16 -7.27 24.09
CA LYS A 102 14.36 -8.06 24.40
C LYS A 102 14.81 -7.87 25.85
N PHE A 103 14.82 -6.63 26.34
CA PHE A 103 15.21 -6.34 27.71
C PHE A 103 14.25 -6.96 28.72
N MET A 104 12.93 -6.77 28.54
CA MET A 104 11.89 -7.42 29.36
C MET A 104 11.98 -8.93 29.29
N LYS A 105 12.23 -9.51 28.11
CA LYS A 105 12.45 -10.96 27.97
C LYS A 105 13.68 -11.41 28.76
N THR A 106 14.81 -10.74 28.63
CA THR A 106 16.03 -11.08 29.39
C THR A 106 15.79 -10.95 30.89
N GLN A 107 15.12 -9.90 31.35
CA GLN A 107 14.76 -9.71 32.76
C GLN A 107 13.84 -10.84 33.27
N ASN A 108 12.80 -11.21 32.52
CA ASN A 108 11.92 -12.32 32.86
C ASN A 108 12.67 -13.67 32.88
N HIS A 109 13.55 -13.93 31.92
CA HIS A 109 14.40 -15.14 31.94
C HIS A 109 15.34 -15.17 33.15
N LEU A 110 15.90 -14.03 33.55
CA LEU A 110 16.76 -13.94 34.74
C LEU A 110 15.95 -14.13 36.03
N GLN A 111 14.74 -13.58 36.11
CA GLN A 111 13.84 -13.81 37.24
C GLN A 111 13.39 -15.27 37.32
N ILE A 112 13.01 -15.88 36.19
CA ILE A 112 12.70 -17.31 36.10
C ILE A 112 13.90 -18.15 36.52
N ARG A 113 15.10 -17.84 36.02
CA ARG A 113 16.34 -18.53 36.42
C ARG A 113 16.60 -18.39 37.92
N ARG A 114 16.34 -17.22 38.51
CA ARG A 114 16.44 -17.03 39.97
C ARG A 114 15.38 -17.83 40.72
N ILE A 115 14.11 -17.80 40.33
CA ILE A 115 13.04 -18.59 40.96
C ILE A 115 13.35 -20.08 40.91
N VAL A 116 13.83 -20.57 39.76
CA VAL A 116 14.27 -21.96 39.58
C VAL A 116 15.49 -22.25 40.44
N SER A 117 16.52 -21.39 40.42
CA SER A 117 17.74 -21.57 41.21
C SER A 117 17.47 -21.52 42.72
N ASP A 118 16.70 -20.55 43.20
CA ASP A 118 16.36 -20.33 44.61
C ASP A 118 15.41 -21.43 45.11
N GLY A 119 14.48 -21.90 44.27
CA GLY A 119 13.66 -23.08 44.55
C GLY A 119 14.48 -24.37 44.61
N ILE A 120 15.51 -24.51 43.79
CA ILE A 120 16.43 -25.66 43.77
C ILE A 120 17.45 -25.59 44.94
N THR A 121 17.73 -24.42 45.52
CA THR A 121 18.64 -24.33 46.69
C THR A 121 18.11 -25.07 47.92
N ASN A 122 16.79 -25.27 48.02
CA ASN A 122 16.22 -26.35 48.80
C ASN A 122 16.14 -27.59 47.90
N LYS A 123 17.01 -28.59 48.15
CA LYS A 123 17.08 -29.90 47.46
C LYS A 123 15.80 -30.75 47.60
N GLU A 124 14.63 -30.21 47.31
CA GLU A 124 13.43 -31.02 47.17
C GLU A 124 13.51 -31.74 45.82
N LYS A 125 13.71 -33.06 45.88
CA LYS A 125 13.65 -33.91 44.68
C LYS A 125 12.25 -33.81 44.08
N LEU A 126 12.15 -33.77 42.75
CA LEU A 126 10.88 -33.89 42.05
C LEU A 126 10.13 -35.15 42.52
N ASN A 127 8.85 -34.99 42.86
CA ASN A 127 7.97 -36.08 43.26
C ASN A 127 7.29 -36.65 42.02
N LYS A 128 7.69 -37.86 41.62
CA LYS A 128 7.20 -38.51 40.40
C LYS A 128 5.70 -38.78 40.49
N GLU A 129 5.24 -39.28 41.64
CA GLU A 129 3.86 -39.72 41.84
C GLU A 129 2.87 -38.56 41.73
N ILE A 130 3.20 -37.39 42.29
CA ILE A 130 2.37 -36.18 42.20
C ILE A 130 2.31 -35.66 40.76
N ILE A 131 3.44 -35.70 40.05
CA ILE A 131 3.49 -35.26 38.65
C ILE A 131 2.61 -36.18 37.80
N GLU A 132 2.80 -37.50 37.90
CA GLU A 132 2.04 -38.50 37.13
C GLU A 132 0.53 -38.44 37.41
N SER A 133 0.14 -38.19 38.67
CA SER A 133 -1.26 -37.98 39.05
C SER A 133 -1.87 -36.74 38.38
N LYS A 134 -1.11 -35.67 38.20
CA LYS A 134 -1.63 -34.40 37.65
C LYS A 134 -1.64 -34.35 36.13
N ILE A 135 -0.70 -35.05 35.48
CA ILE A 135 -0.68 -35.17 34.02
C ILE A 135 -1.51 -36.35 33.51
N ASP A 136 -2.13 -37.13 34.42
CA ASP A 136 -2.91 -38.34 34.13
C ASP A 136 -2.16 -39.33 33.21
N PHE A 137 -0.85 -39.45 33.41
CA PHE A 137 0.04 -40.24 32.57
C PHE A 137 1.27 -40.73 33.32
N GLN A 138 1.65 -42.00 33.08
CA GLN A 138 2.86 -42.60 33.67
C GLN A 138 4.09 -42.27 32.84
N LEU A 139 5.06 -41.58 33.44
CA LEU A 139 6.32 -41.26 32.81
C LEU A 139 7.23 -42.50 32.77
N ASN A 140 7.68 -42.83 31.56
CA ASN A 140 8.68 -43.86 31.34
C ASN A 140 9.96 -43.51 32.10
N ILE A 141 10.74 -44.53 32.46
CA ILE A 141 12.03 -44.35 33.16
C ILE A 141 12.95 -43.38 32.39
N THR A 142 13.00 -43.52 31.07
CA THR A 142 13.77 -42.61 30.19
C THR A 142 13.27 -41.17 30.27
N ASP A 143 11.95 -40.95 30.18
CA ASP A 143 11.34 -39.62 30.21
C ASP A 143 11.60 -38.96 31.57
N TRP A 144 11.46 -39.72 32.65
CA TRP A 144 11.74 -39.30 34.02
C TRP A 144 13.23 -38.93 34.24
N ASN A 145 14.15 -39.73 33.72
CA ASN A 145 15.58 -39.46 33.85
C ASN A 145 15.98 -38.20 33.08
N ILE A 146 15.43 -38.00 31.88
CA ILE A 146 15.65 -36.76 31.10
C ILE A 146 15.11 -35.55 31.86
N LEU A 147 13.92 -35.65 32.46
CA LEU A 147 13.33 -34.57 33.25
C LEU A 147 14.20 -34.22 34.48
N ASN A 148 14.76 -35.22 35.15
CA ASN A 148 15.67 -35.00 36.29
C ASN A 148 17.00 -34.37 35.87
N SER A 149 17.62 -34.82 34.76
CA SER A 149 18.83 -34.19 34.23
C SER A 149 18.58 -32.72 33.86
N LEU A 150 17.42 -32.42 33.26
CA LEU A 150 17.00 -31.04 32.97
C LEU A 150 16.72 -30.23 34.22
N TYR A 151 16.12 -30.83 35.25
CA TYR A 151 15.85 -30.15 36.53
C TYR A 151 17.15 -29.74 37.21
N ASN A 152 18.16 -30.62 37.23
CA ASN A 152 19.46 -30.32 37.80
C ASN A 152 20.27 -29.32 36.96
N TYR A 153 20.19 -29.42 35.63
CA TYR A 153 20.94 -28.59 34.69
C TYR A 153 20.06 -28.14 33.52
N PRO A 154 19.29 -27.04 33.63
CA PRO A 154 18.32 -26.63 32.61
C PRO A 154 18.90 -26.31 31.22
N GLU A 155 20.20 -26.04 31.14
CA GLU A 155 20.94 -25.73 29.90
C GLU A 155 21.73 -26.91 29.33
N ILE A 156 21.60 -28.11 29.93
CA ILE A 156 22.30 -29.32 29.48
C ILE A 156 21.97 -29.65 28.01
N SER A 157 22.98 -29.99 27.21
CA SER A 157 22.76 -30.29 25.80
C SER A 157 22.11 -31.66 25.61
N ASN A 158 21.45 -31.88 24.47
CA ASN A 158 20.92 -33.21 24.15
C ASN A 158 22.01 -34.29 24.06
N ILE A 159 23.24 -33.89 23.75
CA ILE A 159 24.38 -34.80 23.65
C ILE A 159 24.80 -35.21 25.06
N ASP A 160 24.86 -34.25 25.98
CA ASP A 160 25.24 -34.52 27.37
C ASP A 160 24.18 -35.35 28.10
N ILE A 161 22.88 -35.04 27.93
CA ILE A 161 21.78 -35.87 28.44
C ILE A 161 21.91 -37.30 27.91
N ALA A 162 22.09 -37.44 26.59
CA ALA A 162 22.22 -38.74 25.93
C ALA A 162 23.39 -39.56 26.49
N SER A 163 24.52 -38.90 26.74
CA SER A 163 25.69 -39.52 27.36
C SER A 163 25.44 -39.92 28.83
N GLU A 164 24.75 -39.08 29.60
CA GLU A 164 24.46 -39.33 31.02
C GLU A 164 23.54 -40.54 31.21
N ILE A 165 22.50 -40.66 30.38
CA ILE A 165 21.47 -41.69 30.53
C ILE A 165 21.61 -42.87 29.55
N SER A 166 22.73 -42.96 28.83
CA SER A 166 23.01 -44.01 27.84
C SER A 166 21.94 -44.16 26.74
N LEU A 167 21.47 -43.04 26.18
CA LEU A 167 20.45 -42.99 25.13
C LEU A 167 21.02 -42.35 23.85
N SER A 168 20.33 -42.52 22.72
CA SER A 168 20.67 -41.76 21.51
C SER A 168 20.19 -40.31 21.60
N VAL A 169 20.93 -39.38 20.97
CA VAL A 169 20.54 -37.96 20.86
C VAL A 169 19.15 -37.80 20.21
N HIS A 170 18.79 -38.69 19.27
CA HIS A 170 17.48 -38.72 18.65
C HIS A 170 16.39 -39.17 19.63
N GLY A 171 16.68 -40.17 20.47
CA GLY A 171 15.80 -40.62 21.54
C GLY A 171 15.50 -39.51 22.56
N VAL A 172 16.52 -38.72 22.92
CA VAL A 172 16.34 -37.58 23.84
C VAL A 172 15.40 -36.54 23.22
N ARG A 173 15.59 -36.19 21.94
CA ARG A 173 14.70 -35.27 21.22
C ARG A 173 13.26 -35.77 21.16
N SER A 174 13.07 -37.06 20.90
CA SER A 174 11.75 -37.68 20.83
C SER A 174 11.03 -37.64 22.18
N SER A 175 11.73 -38.01 23.25
CA SER A 175 11.22 -37.96 24.62
C SER A 175 10.87 -36.52 25.05
N LEU A 176 11.74 -35.55 24.78
CA LEU A 176 11.45 -34.14 25.04
C LEU A 176 10.21 -33.65 24.32
N LYS A 177 10.06 -33.99 23.02
CA LYS A 177 8.87 -33.60 22.25
C LYS A 177 7.60 -34.22 22.83
N LYS A 178 7.65 -35.49 23.24
CA LYS A 178 6.54 -36.16 23.93
C LYS A 178 6.20 -35.43 25.24
N MET A 179 7.19 -35.14 26.08
CA MET A 179 6.98 -34.43 27.34
C MET A 179 6.45 -33.01 27.15
N TYR A 180 6.90 -32.27 26.12
CA TYR A 180 6.30 -30.96 25.83
C TYR A 180 4.81 -31.06 25.54
N ASN A 181 4.37 -32.09 24.82
CA ASN A 181 2.94 -32.28 24.58
C ASN A 181 2.19 -32.71 25.86
N LEU A 182 2.79 -33.58 26.68
CA LEU A 182 2.18 -34.05 27.94
C LEU A 182 1.98 -32.92 28.96
N PHE A 183 2.91 -31.96 29.01
CA PHE A 183 2.85 -30.81 29.91
C PHE A 183 2.16 -29.59 29.25
N ASP A 184 1.49 -29.77 28.11
CA ASP A 184 0.80 -28.73 27.34
C ASP A 184 1.69 -27.51 26.97
N ILE A 185 2.96 -27.79 26.68
CA ILE A 185 3.97 -26.79 26.30
C ILE A 185 3.97 -26.62 24.78
N ASN A 186 3.53 -25.46 24.31
CA ASN A 186 3.44 -25.14 22.89
C ASN A 186 4.81 -25.26 22.16
N GLN A 187 4.81 -25.99 21.04
CA GLN A 187 5.98 -26.26 20.18
C GLN A 187 6.60 -25.01 19.53
N SER A 188 5.89 -23.89 19.51
CA SER A 188 6.37 -22.62 18.95
C SER A 188 7.20 -21.77 19.93
N VAL A 189 7.27 -22.17 21.21
CA VAL A 189 7.97 -21.38 22.23
C VAL A 189 9.48 -21.66 22.17
N ARG A 190 10.31 -20.60 22.12
CA ARG A 190 11.78 -20.71 21.97
C ARG A 190 12.48 -21.41 23.15
N ASP A 191 11.84 -21.48 24.32
CA ASP A 191 12.44 -21.85 25.60
C ASP A 191 11.72 -23.01 26.31
N GLN A 192 11.24 -24.00 25.54
CA GLN A 192 10.39 -25.10 26.02
C GLN A 192 10.97 -25.93 27.17
N ARG A 193 12.30 -26.06 27.23
CA ARG A 193 13.01 -26.80 28.29
C ARG A 193 12.83 -26.16 29.65
N ILE A 194 12.98 -24.84 29.71
CA ILE A 194 12.87 -24.08 30.95
C ILE A 194 11.42 -24.14 31.43
N LEU A 195 10.46 -23.99 30.51
CA LEU A 195 9.03 -24.19 30.80
C LEU A 195 8.72 -25.58 31.34
N LEU A 196 9.31 -26.63 30.76
CA LEU A 196 9.15 -28.01 31.23
C LEU A 196 9.64 -28.18 32.67
N VAL A 197 10.81 -27.62 33.00
CA VAL A 197 11.36 -27.65 34.36
C VAL A 197 10.49 -26.87 35.34
N ILE A 198 9.97 -25.69 34.95
CA ILE A 198 9.07 -24.90 35.80
C ILE A 198 7.79 -25.65 36.09
N GLU A 199 7.13 -26.18 35.05
CA GLU A 199 5.86 -26.89 35.21
C GLU A 199 6.04 -28.16 36.04
N ALA A 200 7.09 -28.96 35.78
CA ALA A 200 7.40 -30.11 36.62
C ALA A 200 7.61 -29.74 38.09
N THR A 201 8.34 -28.64 38.35
CA THR A 201 8.57 -28.15 39.72
C THR A 201 7.26 -27.70 40.37
N ARG A 202 6.45 -26.91 39.66
CA ARG A 202 5.14 -26.43 40.12
C ARG A 202 4.20 -27.58 40.46
N LEU A 203 4.13 -28.59 39.60
CA LEU A 203 3.32 -29.78 39.83
C LEU A 203 3.83 -30.56 41.03
N SER A 204 5.15 -30.70 41.19
CA SER A 204 5.77 -31.39 42.33
C SER A 204 5.56 -30.69 43.67
N SER A 205 5.51 -29.34 43.72
CA SER A 205 5.41 -28.58 44.97
C SER A 205 3.98 -28.32 45.45
N ASN A 206 2.98 -28.35 44.56
CA ASN A 206 1.58 -28.17 44.96
C ASN A 206 1.09 -29.48 45.62
N LYS A 207 1.12 -29.56 46.95
CA LYS A 207 0.45 -30.61 47.72
C LYS A 207 -1.07 -30.48 47.66
#